data_AF-A0A957W1Y7-F1
#
_entry.id   AF-A0A957W1Y7-F1
#
_cell.length_a   1.000
_cell.length_b   1.000
_cell.length_c   1.000
_cell.angle_alpha   90.00
_cell.angle_beta   90.00
_cell.angle_gamma   90.00
#
_symmetry.space_group_name_H-M   'P 1'
#
loop_
_entity.id
_entity.type
_entity.pdbx_description
1 polymer ?
#
loop_
_entity_poly.entity_id
_entity_poly.type
_entity_poly.pdbx_seq_one_letter_code
_entity_poly.pdbx_strand_id
1 'polypeptide(L)'
;MFQKLTLGRNLPTLTAAFCLWLALLIATSLIAGLTDYTETTWAELLYWTIDGVAAVAVTTVAVLAWRYNQRSRFSIMVALGAAAFAAGQLSQRATPLWHWNHPLAMVPHLLMATFTLGVVLALLTAWQLPAARHTGLHHSHRFFWRTIILTGASFLILLVTGTVVTRTGAGVACPDWPLCQGEIFPSTLNTGVMINLLHRFMTMAFGVLIAAIILQTRRYYTRYPLVARWTTILGLTFVSQIIAGGLYPLLGYNSVLTFLHLGLTAAIWGSLVVLATVCALTLDTPLPASETGPTAGAVSLTFKQKAGVYFKLTKPWIMILLLLTTLTAMFIAAEGLPPIPLLLLTLLGGAMSSGGASVLNSYVDSDIDQLMSRTSRRATVTGLVSPQETLIFGLALSALSFLLYAALVNTLSAILSTLGILYYVFFYTLYLKRSTIHNIIIGGAAGAIPPLVGWAAVTNNLELSAFYLFAIIFFWTPPHTWALALMVEKDYAKARVPMLPVVMGEQETTYQILLYSILLITVTLLPFTFGMLGWTYLIIAAVLGARFIQLAWQLWRNYDKAVSRKLYKYSQSYLALLFIVMAIDRALF
;
A
#
# COMPACT_ATOMS: atom_id res chain seq x y z
N MET A 1 19.95 -16.50 30.85
CA MET A 1 19.43 -15.17 30.43
C MET A 1 20.18 -14.55 29.23
N PHE A 2 21.14 -15.24 28.58
CA PHE A 2 21.82 -14.73 27.37
C PHE A 2 22.05 -15.84 26.33
N GLN A 3 20.97 -16.35 25.71
CA GLN A 3 21.09 -17.30 24.58
C GLN A 3 19.90 -17.27 23.61
N LYS A 4 19.25 -16.10 23.46
CA LYS A 4 18.15 -15.86 22.49
C LYS A 4 18.50 -14.82 21.41
N LEU A 5 19.73 -14.34 21.34
CA LEU A 5 20.09 -13.12 20.61
C LEU A 5 20.83 -13.30 19.28
N THR A 6 21.08 -14.52 18.80
CA THR A 6 21.95 -14.71 17.61
C THR A 6 21.25 -15.20 16.34
N LEU A 7 20.04 -15.77 16.40
CA LEU A 7 19.29 -16.18 15.18
C LEU A 7 18.08 -15.31 14.81
N GLY A 8 17.66 -14.37 15.66
CA GLY A 8 16.56 -13.45 15.37
C GLY A 8 16.87 -12.36 14.32
N ARG A 9 18.14 -12.24 13.88
CA ARG A 9 18.60 -11.20 12.95
C ARG A 9 18.35 -11.52 11.46
N ASN A 10 18.21 -12.79 11.08
CA ASN A 10 18.15 -13.19 9.66
C ASN A 10 16.74 -13.55 9.15
N LEU A 11 15.77 -13.77 10.05
CA LEU A 11 14.37 -14.03 9.69
C LEU A 11 13.63 -12.78 9.14
N PRO A 12 13.90 -11.54 9.64
CA PRO A 12 13.34 -10.31 9.07
C PRO A 12 13.79 -10.04 7.64
N THR A 13 15.04 -10.40 7.29
CA THR A 13 15.57 -10.31 5.92
C THR A 13 14.88 -11.29 4.97
N LEU A 14 14.52 -12.49 5.43
CA LEU A 14 13.79 -13.48 4.62
C LEU A 14 12.31 -13.11 4.43
N THR A 15 11.67 -12.50 5.44
CA THR A 15 10.31 -11.96 5.33
C THR A 15 10.25 -10.66 4.53
N ALA A 16 11.25 -9.80 4.65
CA ALA A 16 11.41 -8.63 3.80
C ALA A 16 11.69 -9.02 2.34
N ALA A 17 12.52 -10.04 2.10
CA ALA A 17 12.71 -10.62 0.77
C ALA A 17 11.39 -11.20 0.22
N PHE A 18 10.60 -11.87 1.06
CA PHE A 18 9.28 -12.40 0.69
C PHE A 18 8.23 -11.30 0.40
N CYS A 19 8.22 -10.20 1.14
CA CYS A 19 7.31 -9.07 0.90
C CYS A 19 7.74 -8.20 -0.28
N LEU A 20 9.05 -7.98 -0.45
CA LEU A 20 9.63 -7.36 -1.65
C LEU A 20 9.30 -8.21 -2.87
N TRP A 21 9.35 -9.53 -2.72
CA TRP A 21 8.96 -10.49 -3.74
C TRP A 21 7.44 -10.49 -4.01
N LEU A 22 6.56 -10.40 -3.01
CA LEU A 22 5.10 -10.25 -3.21
C LEU A 22 4.73 -8.91 -3.86
N ALA A 23 5.46 -7.84 -3.56
CA ALA A 23 5.28 -6.54 -4.22
C ALA A 23 5.77 -6.58 -5.67
N LEU A 24 6.90 -7.24 -5.94
CA LEU A 24 7.38 -7.54 -7.29
C LEU A 24 6.39 -8.42 -8.03
N LEU A 25 5.79 -9.42 -7.38
CA LEU A 25 4.74 -10.31 -7.90
C LEU A 25 3.52 -9.53 -8.39
N ILE A 26 3.00 -8.63 -7.55
CA ILE A 26 1.84 -7.78 -7.87
C ILE A 26 2.21 -6.82 -8.99
N ALA A 27 3.40 -6.22 -8.96
CA ALA A 27 3.91 -5.36 -10.01
C ALA A 27 4.07 -6.11 -11.34
N THR A 28 4.63 -7.33 -11.33
CA THR A 28 4.80 -8.17 -12.54
C THR A 28 3.48 -8.71 -13.08
N SER A 29 2.50 -9.03 -12.23
CA SER A 29 1.16 -9.43 -12.65
C SER A 29 0.35 -8.25 -13.22
N LEU A 30 0.60 -7.03 -12.72
CA LEU A 30 0.08 -5.80 -13.31
C LEU A 30 0.76 -5.49 -14.65
N ILE A 31 2.07 -5.72 -14.76
CA ILE A 31 2.84 -5.57 -16.02
C ILE A 31 2.38 -6.58 -17.08
N ALA A 32 2.13 -7.84 -16.70
CA ALA A 32 1.63 -8.88 -17.61
C ALA A 32 0.20 -8.60 -18.13
N GLY A 33 -0.58 -7.79 -17.40
CA GLY A 33 -1.89 -7.31 -17.86
C GLY A 33 -1.85 -6.03 -18.71
N LEU A 34 -0.67 -5.39 -18.83
CA LEU A 34 -0.45 -4.16 -19.58
C LEU A 34 0.23 -4.39 -20.95
N THR A 35 0.74 -5.60 -21.19
CA THR A 35 1.31 -6.02 -22.48
C THR A 35 0.25 -6.73 -23.32
N ASP A 36 0.08 -6.31 -24.59
CA ASP A 36 -0.76 -7.03 -25.55
C ASP A 36 -0.35 -8.52 -25.63
N TYR A 37 -1.35 -9.39 -25.58
CA TYR A 37 -1.27 -10.86 -25.48
C TYR A 37 -0.70 -11.56 -26.74
N THR A 38 0.26 -10.97 -27.44
CA THR A 38 0.84 -11.55 -28.66
C THR A 38 2.10 -12.39 -28.41
N GLU A 39 2.70 -12.35 -27.21
CA GLU A 39 3.81 -13.25 -26.84
C GLU A 39 3.47 -14.11 -25.61
N THR A 40 2.84 -15.26 -25.87
CA THR A 40 2.31 -16.19 -24.87
C THR A 40 3.40 -16.85 -24.00
N THR A 41 4.61 -17.01 -24.50
CA THR A 41 5.69 -17.75 -23.81
C THR A 41 6.35 -17.00 -22.66
N TRP A 42 6.47 -15.67 -22.73
CA TRP A 42 7.11 -14.88 -21.66
C TRP A 42 6.19 -14.68 -20.46
N ALA A 43 4.90 -14.42 -20.70
CA ALA A 43 3.90 -14.36 -19.64
C ALA A 43 3.75 -15.71 -18.93
N GLU A 44 3.83 -16.81 -19.68
CA GLU A 44 3.84 -18.18 -19.14
C GLU A 44 5.11 -18.47 -18.33
N LEU A 45 6.30 -18.20 -18.86
CA LEU A 45 7.55 -18.43 -18.13
C LEU A 45 7.60 -17.60 -16.83
N LEU A 46 7.17 -16.34 -16.91
CA LEU A 46 7.06 -15.45 -15.75
C LEU A 46 6.07 -16.02 -14.73
N TYR A 47 4.89 -16.48 -15.16
CA TYR A 47 3.89 -17.13 -14.32
C TYR A 47 4.43 -18.39 -13.62
N TRP A 48 5.06 -19.31 -14.35
CA TRP A 48 5.58 -20.57 -13.78
C TRP A 48 6.73 -20.32 -12.80
N THR A 49 7.55 -19.30 -13.08
CA THR A 49 8.66 -18.88 -12.22
C THR A 49 8.14 -18.26 -10.93
N ILE A 50 7.17 -17.36 -11.05
CA ILE A 50 6.44 -16.76 -9.93
C ILE A 50 5.83 -17.86 -9.03
N ASP A 51 5.13 -18.80 -9.64
CA ASP A 51 4.39 -19.84 -8.93
C ASP A 51 5.31 -20.84 -8.20
N GLY A 52 6.42 -21.20 -8.84
CA GLY A 52 7.45 -22.05 -8.26
C GLY A 52 8.18 -21.40 -7.08
N VAL A 53 8.47 -20.10 -7.17
CA VAL A 53 9.12 -19.35 -6.07
C VAL A 53 8.15 -19.16 -4.89
N ALA A 54 6.84 -18.97 -5.15
CA ALA A 54 5.80 -18.92 -4.13
C ALA A 54 5.76 -20.21 -3.30
N ALA A 55 5.76 -21.37 -3.98
CA ALA A 55 5.77 -22.68 -3.36
C ALA A 55 6.97 -22.85 -2.42
N VAL A 56 8.18 -22.56 -2.91
CA VAL A 56 9.40 -22.66 -2.11
C VAL A 56 9.34 -21.76 -0.87
N ALA A 57 8.85 -20.53 -1.00
CA ALA A 57 8.77 -19.60 0.10
C ALA A 57 7.76 -20.04 1.18
N VAL A 58 6.55 -20.45 0.79
CA VAL A 58 5.51 -20.92 1.73
C VAL A 58 5.96 -22.21 2.44
N THR A 59 6.55 -23.15 1.70
CA THR A 59 7.13 -24.37 2.29
C THR A 59 8.28 -24.03 3.26
N THR A 60 9.13 -23.07 2.91
CA THR A 60 10.23 -22.63 3.78
C THR A 60 9.71 -22.01 5.08
N VAL A 61 8.73 -21.09 5.00
CA VAL A 61 8.11 -20.49 6.19
C VAL A 61 7.46 -21.56 7.06
N ALA A 62 6.79 -22.55 6.47
CA ALA A 62 6.18 -23.64 7.20
C ALA A 62 7.18 -24.59 7.88
N VAL A 63 8.27 -24.94 7.19
CA VAL A 63 9.37 -25.73 7.76
C VAL A 63 10.04 -24.99 8.91
N LEU A 64 10.26 -23.68 8.77
CA LEU A 64 10.83 -22.84 9.82
C LEU A 64 9.89 -22.71 11.03
N ALA A 65 8.59 -22.50 10.79
CA ALA A 65 7.57 -22.45 11.83
C ALA A 65 7.46 -23.79 12.59
N TRP A 66 7.48 -24.91 11.86
CA TRP A 66 7.53 -26.26 12.43
C TRP A 66 8.78 -26.47 13.29
N ARG A 67 9.97 -26.15 12.77
CA ARG A 67 11.24 -26.29 13.48
C ARG A 67 11.32 -25.44 14.74
N TYR A 68 10.68 -24.27 14.74
CA TYR A 68 10.69 -23.36 15.88
C TYR A 68 9.85 -23.85 17.07
N ASN A 69 8.70 -24.51 16.83
CA ASN A 69 7.85 -24.99 17.92
C ASN A 69 6.97 -26.21 17.53
N GLN A 70 7.56 -27.40 17.58
CA GLN A 70 6.95 -28.66 17.13
C GLN A 70 5.73 -29.12 17.95
N ARG A 71 5.52 -28.56 19.15
CA ARG A 71 4.40 -28.95 20.05
C ARG A 71 3.18 -28.03 19.95
N SER A 72 3.26 -26.94 19.20
CA SER A 72 2.14 -26.01 19.06
C SER A 72 1.18 -26.47 17.97
N ARG A 73 -0.11 -26.53 18.29
CA ARG A 73 -1.19 -26.78 17.31
C ARG A 73 -1.13 -25.80 16.12
N PHE A 74 -0.66 -24.58 16.36
CA PHE A 74 -0.45 -23.56 15.34
C PHE A 74 0.62 -23.97 14.32
N SER A 75 1.79 -24.41 14.76
CA SER A 75 2.88 -24.84 13.86
C SER A 75 2.47 -26.05 13.00
N ILE A 76 1.65 -26.95 13.55
CA ILE A 76 1.11 -28.10 12.84
C ILE A 76 0.12 -27.65 11.76
N MET A 77 -0.81 -26.75 12.07
CA MET A 77 -1.77 -26.21 11.09
C MET A 77 -1.07 -25.48 9.94
N VAL A 78 0.01 -24.75 10.24
CA VAL A 78 0.82 -24.04 9.25
C VAL A 78 1.55 -24.99 8.31
N ALA A 79 2.13 -26.06 8.86
CA ALA A 79 2.79 -27.09 8.07
C ALA A 79 1.81 -27.82 7.15
N LEU A 80 0.62 -28.18 7.66
CA LEU A 80 -0.44 -28.80 6.87
C LEU A 80 -0.98 -27.87 5.78
N GLY A 81 -1.16 -26.58 6.08
CA GLY A 81 -1.60 -25.58 5.11
C GLY A 81 -0.58 -25.38 3.98
N ALA A 82 0.72 -25.33 4.29
CA ALA A 82 1.77 -25.23 3.28
C ALA A 82 1.94 -26.51 2.45
N ALA A 83 1.73 -27.68 3.05
CA ALA A 83 1.73 -28.95 2.32
C ALA A 83 0.53 -29.04 1.35
N ALA A 84 -0.66 -28.62 1.79
CA ALA A 84 -1.85 -28.55 0.95
C ALA A 84 -1.67 -27.54 -0.21
N PHE A 85 -1.03 -26.41 0.06
CA PHE A 85 -0.65 -25.42 -0.95
C PHE A 85 0.30 -26.04 -1.99
N ALA A 86 1.43 -26.61 -1.57
CA ALA A 86 2.39 -27.23 -2.48
C ALA A 86 1.77 -28.36 -3.33
N ALA A 87 0.89 -29.18 -2.73
CA ALA A 87 0.19 -30.24 -3.45
C ALA A 87 -0.76 -29.71 -4.54
N GLY A 88 -1.48 -28.62 -4.26
CA GLY A 88 -2.38 -28.04 -5.26
C GLY A 88 -1.67 -27.22 -6.35
N GLN A 89 -0.46 -26.70 -6.08
CA GLN A 89 0.37 -26.09 -7.12
C GLN A 89 0.92 -27.15 -8.09
N LEU A 90 1.35 -28.29 -7.55
CA LEU A 90 1.82 -29.42 -8.36
C LEU A 90 0.70 -30.01 -9.23
N SER A 91 -0.55 -30.03 -8.73
CA SER A 91 -1.68 -30.50 -9.54
C SER A 91 -2.06 -29.52 -10.66
N GLN A 92 -1.90 -28.20 -10.45
CA GLN A 92 -2.13 -27.19 -11.49
C GLN A 92 -1.05 -27.21 -12.59
N ARG A 93 0.21 -27.51 -12.24
CA ARG A 93 1.27 -27.75 -13.23
C ARG A 93 1.07 -29.01 -14.07
N ALA A 94 0.32 -29.98 -13.57
CA ALA A 94 0.02 -31.23 -14.28
C ALA A 94 -1.20 -31.11 -15.23
N THR A 95 -1.98 -30.02 -15.18
CA THR A 95 -3.11 -29.83 -16.11
C THR A 95 -2.65 -29.34 -17.48
N PRO A 96 -2.99 -30.03 -18.60
CA PRO A 96 -2.56 -29.64 -19.94
C PRO A 96 -3.01 -28.22 -20.33
N LEU A 97 -2.13 -27.50 -21.04
CA LEU A 97 -2.34 -26.11 -21.52
C LEU A 97 -3.66 -25.90 -22.30
N TRP A 98 -4.20 -26.95 -22.93
CA TRP A 98 -5.46 -26.90 -23.67
C TRP A 98 -6.70 -26.59 -22.81
N HIS A 99 -6.65 -26.79 -21.49
CA HIS A 99 -7.78 -26.53 -20.59
C HIS A 99 -7.87 -25.08 -20.07
N TRP A 100 -6.89 -24.22 -20.36
CA TRP A 100 -6.85 -22.83 -19.85
C TRP A 100 -7.87 -21.89 -20.50
N ASN A 101 -8.47 -22.29 -21.62
CA ASN A 101 -9.57 -21.55 -22.26
C ASN A 101 -10.93 -21.78 -21.60
N HIS A 102 -11.05 -22.72 -20.65
CA HIS A 102 -12.30 -22.95 -19.93
C HIS A 102 -12.53 -21.82 -18.89
N PRO A 103 -13.74 -21.23 -18.78
CA PRO A 103 -14.03 -20.16 -17.82
C PRO A 103 -13.69 -20.48 -16.36
N LEU A 104 -13.70 -21.76 -15.99
CA LEU A 104 -13.36 -22.24 -14.65
C LEU A 104 -11.88 -22.58 -14.45
N ALA A 105 -11.04 -22.57 -15.48
CA ALA A 105 -9.64 -22.99 -15.37
C ALA A 105 -8.81 -22.11 -14.43
N MET A 106 -9.17 -20.82 -14.32
CA MET A 106 -8.51 -19.86 -13.43
C MET A 106 -9.00 -19.95 -11.96
N VAL A 107 -10.13 -20.62 -11.71
CA VAL A 107 -10.74 -20.68 -10.37
C VAL A 107 -9.86 -21.40 -9.36
N PRO A 108 -9.29 -22.60 -9.64
CA PRO A 108 -8.38 -23.26 -8.72
C PRO A 108 -7.17 -22.39 -8.33
N HIS A 109 -6.63 -21.64 -9.31
CA HIS A 109 -5.49 -20.77 -9.08
C HIS A 109 -5.84 -19.59 -8.16
N LEU A 110 -6.95 -18.89 -8.44
CA LEU A 110 -7.42 -17.78 -7.60
C LEU A 110 -7.76 -18.24 -6.17
N LEU A 111 -8.40 -19.40 -6.02
CA LEU A 111 -8.69 -19.98 -4.70
C LEU A 111 -7.40 -20.30 -3.94
N MET A 112 -6.40 -20.85 -4.63
CA MET A 112 -5.10 -21.18 -4.03
C MET A 112 -4.32 -19.93 -3.61
N ALA A 113 -4.24 -18.92 -4.49
CA ALA A 113 -3.60 -17.65 -4.19
C ALA A 113 -4.26 -16.96 -2.98
N THR A 114 -5.60 -16.96 -2.94
CA THR A 114 -6.40 -16.41 -1.82
C THR A 114 -6.12 -17.17 -0.52
N PHE A 115 -6.14 -18.50 -0.55
CA PHE A 115 -5.83 -19.33 0.61
C PHE A 115 -4.43 -19.03 1.16
N THR A 116 -3.45 -18.93 0.27
CA THR A 116 -2.04 -18.62 0.61
C THR A 116 -1.90 -17.26 1.24
N LEU A 117 -2.50 -16.24 0.64
CA LEU A 117 -2.54 -14.89 1.21
C LEU A 117 -3.14 -14.92 2.62
N GLY A 118 -4.22 -15.67 2.82
CA GLY A 118 -4.84 -15.85 4.13
C GLY A 118 -3.88 -16.48 5.15
N VAL A 119 -3.25 -17.61 4.80
CA VAL A 119 -2.30 -18.30 5.69
C VAL A 119 -1.12 -17.40 6.06
N VAL A 120 -0.53 -16.72 5.07
CA VAL A 120 0.59 -15.78 5.30
C VAL A 120 0.17 -14.64 6.23
N LEU A 121 -0.97 -14.01 5.99
CA LEU A 121 -1.43 -12.90 6.82
C LEU A 121 -1.78 -13.35 8.25
N ALA A 122 -2.41 -14.51 8.41
CA ALA A 122 -2.66 -15.10 9.72
C ALA A 122 -1.35 -15.37 10.47
N LEU A 123 -0.35 -15.92 9.78
CA LEU A 123 0.98 -16.17 10.34
C LEU A 123 1.68 -14.90 10.80
N LEU A 124 1.73 -13.89 9.93
CA LEU A 124 2.35 -12.59 10.22
C LEU A 124 1.65 -11.90 11.40
N THR A 125 0.33 -11.98 11.44
CA THR A 125 -0.47 -11.42 12.54
C THR A 125 -0.19 -12.14 13.85
N ALA A 126 -0.21 -13.48 13.83
CA ALA A 126 0.04 -14.28 15.01
C ALA A 126 1.46 -14.10 15.55
N TRP A 127 2.44 -13.89 14.67
CA TRP A 127 3.82 -13.60 15.06
C TRP A 127 3.98 -12.28 15.81
N GLN A 128 3.18 -11.27 15.46
CA GLN A 128 3.24 -9.94 16.07
C GLN A 128 2.54 -9.87 17.43
N LEU A 129 1.69 -10.86 17.75
CA LEU A 129 0.90 -10.87 18.97
C LEU A 129 1.48 -11.84 20.01
N PRO A 130 1.51 -11.46 21.30
CA PRO A 130 1.98 -12.35 22.36
C PRO A 130 1.07 -13.59 22.47
N ALA A 131 1.66 -14.77 22.63
CA ALA A 131 0.92 -16.03 22.73
C ALA A 131 0.00 -16.03 23.97
N ALA A 132 -1.31 -15.97 23.76
CA ALA A 132 -2.31 -16.10 24.81
C ALA A 132 -2.50 -17.59 25.21
N ARG A 133 -2.75 -17.85 26.50
CA ARG A 133 -3.20 -19.17 26.96
C ARG A 133 -4.71 -19.25 26.80
N HIS A 134 -5.19 -20.15 25.94
CA HIS A 134 -6.62 -20.39 25.75
C HIS A 134 -7.26 -20.96 27.02
N THR A 135 -8.24 -20.26 27.55
CA THR A 135 -9.26 -20.80 28.46
C THR A 135 -10.56 -20.89 27.66
N GLY A 136 -11.28 -22.01 27.70
CA GLY A 136 -12.28 -22.39 26.69
C GLY A 136 -13.31 -21.33 26.26
N LEU A 137 -13.83 -21.48 25.04
CA LEU A 137 -14.75 -20.55 24.37
C LEU A 137 -16.07 -20.32 25.15
N HIS A 138 -16.27 -19.12 25.66
CA HIS A 138 -17.56 -18.68 26.21
C HIS A 138 -18.67 -18.69 25.12
N HIS A 139 -19.92 -18.97 25.52
CA HIS A 139 -21.07 -19.13 24.61
C HIS A 139 -21.30 -17.90 23.69
N SER A 140 -20.96 -16.70 24.14
CA SER A 140 -21.06 -15.44 23.38
C SER A 140 -20.15 -15.37 22.14
N HIS A 141 -19.06 -16.13 22.08
CA HIS A 141 -18.14 -16.12 20.94
C HIS A 141 -18.56 -17.09 19.82
N ARG A 142 -19.43 -18.07 20.11
CA ARG A 142 -19.85 -19.08 19.11
C ARG A 142 -20.60 -18.47 17.94
N PHE A 143 -21.45 -17.48 18.18
CA PHE A 143 -22.20 -16.78 17.14
C PHE A 143 -21.28 -15.92 16.25
N PHE A 144 -20.32 -15.22 16.86
CA PHE A 144 -19.32 -14.44 16.15
C PHE A 144 -18.47 -15.31 15.22
N TRP A 145 -17.95 -16.43 15.71
CA TRP A 145 -17.14 -17.35 14.91
C TRP A 145 -17.92 -18.02 13.78
N ARG A 146 -19.20 -18.36 14.00
CA ARG A 146 -20.09 -18.82 12.93
C ARG A 146 -20.21 -17.78 11.82
N THR A 147 -20.37 -16.50 12.18
CA THR A 147 -20.46 -15.41 11.21
C THR A 147 -19.16 -15.26 10.41
N ILE A 148 -17.99 -15.31 11.07
CA ILE A 148 -16.68 -15.25 10.42
C ILE A 148 -16.50 -16.41 9.43
N ILE A 149 -16.81 -17.64 9.84
CA ILE A 149 -16.67 -18.83 9.00
C ILE A 149 -17.61 -18.76 7.78
N LEU A 150 -18.88 -18.40 8.00
CA LEU A 150 -19.86 -18.23 6.91
C LEU A 150 -19.42 -17.14 5.93
N THR A 151 -18.88 -16.04 6.43
CA THR A 151 -18.33 -14.96 5.60
C THR A 151 -17.16 -15.46 4.77
N GLY A 152 -16.23 -16.19 5.37
CA GLY A 152 -15.09 -16.77 4.66
C GLY A 152 -15.52 -17.78 3.57
N ALA A 153 -16.49 -18.64 3.86
CA ALA A 153 -17.03 -19.57 2.87
C ALA A 153 -17.76 -18.84 1.72
N SER A 154 -18.58 -17.83 2.05
CA SER A 154 -19.27 -17.00 1.06
C SER A 154 -18.29 -16.22 0.17
N PHE A 155 -17.18 -15.75 0.72
CA PHE A 155 -16.11 -15.11 -0.04
C PHE A 155 -15.55 -16.03 -1.12
N LEU A 156 -15.25 -17.29 -0.78
CA LEU A 156 -14.71 -18.26 -1.74
C LEU A 156 -15.70 -18.53 -2.86
N ILE A 157 -17.00 -18.63 -2.55
CA ILE A 157 -18.06 -18.76 -3.56
C ILE A 157 -18.11 -17.52 -4.46
N LEU A 158 -18.00 -16.32 -3.90
CA LEU A 158 -17.97 -15.07 -4.67
C LEU A 158 -16.76 -14.98 -5.60
N LEU A 159 -15.61 -15.52 -5.19
CA LEU A 159 -14.42 -15.58 -6.05
C LEU A 159 -14.68 -16.47 -7.28
N VAL A 160 -15.34 -17.61 -7.10
CA VAL A 160 -15.76 -18.49 -8.21
C VAL A 160 -16.74 -17.76 -9.12
N THR A 161 -17.83 -17.22 -8.57
CA THR A 161 -18.87 -16.59 -9.40
C THR A 161 -18.39 -15.32 -10.09
N GLY A 162 -17.52 -14.52 -9.45
CA GLY A 162 -16.89 -13.35 -10.08
C GLY A 162 -15.95 -13.72 -11.23
N THR A 163 -15.24 -14.83 -11.10
CA THR A 163 -14.43 -15.40 -12.20
C THR A 163 -15.32 -15.81 -13.38
N VAL A 164 -16.45 -16.47 -13.10
CA VAL A 164 -17.43 -16.84 -14.13
C VAL A 164 -18.00 -15.61 -14.82
N VAL A 165 -18.38 -14.56 -14.07
CA VAL A 165 -18.88 -13.29 -14.65
C VAL A 165 -17.87 -12.68 -15.62
N THR A 166 -16.60 -12.62 -15.20
CA THR A 166 -15.54 -11.99 -16.00
C THR A 166 -15.19 -12.81 -17.23
N ARG A 167 -15.07 -14.14 -17.09
CA ARG A 167 -14.64 -15.04 -18.17
C ARG A 167 -15.71 -15.32 -19.21
N THR A 168 -16.99 -15.24 -18.83
CA THR A 168 -18.10 -15.40 -19.77
C THR A 168 -18.52 -14.08 -20.41
N GLY A 169 -17.92 -12.95 -20.01
CA GLY A 169 -18.34 -11.62 -20.44
C GLY A 169 -19.72 -11.23 -19.91
N ALA A 170 -20.32 -11.99 -18.99
CA ALA A 170 -21.66 -11.74 -18.44
C ALA A 170 -21.81 -10.38 -17.76
N GLY A 171 -20.69 -9.69 -17.46
CA GLY A 171 -20.67 -8.28 -17.06
C GLY A 171 -21.58 -7.41 -17.93
N VAL A 172 -21.35 -7.41 -19.25
CA VAL A 172 -22.03 -6.48 -20.18
C VAL A 172 -23.54 -6.69 -20.29
N ALA A 173 -24.06 -7.83 -19.85
CA ALA A 173 -25.49 -8.15 -19.90
C ALA A 173 -26.35 -7.27 -18.96
N CYS A 174 -25.72 -6.64 -17.96
CA CYS A 174 -26.35 -5.70 -17.03
C CYS A 174 -25.59 -4.37 -17.03
N PRO A 175 -25.89 -3.43 -17.96
CA PRO A 175 -25.11 -2.21 -18.18
C PRO A 175 -25.27 -1.13 -17.11
N ASP A 176 -26.19 -1.32 -16.17
CA ASP A 176 -26.56 -0.39 -15.12
C ASP A 176 -26.28 -0.96 -13.72
N TRP A 177 -26.30 -0.07 -12.74
CA TRP A 177 -26.12 -0.38 -11.32
C TRP A 177 -26.94 0.61 -10.48
N PRO A 178 -27.64 0.16 -9.43
CA PRO A 178 -27.63 -1.19 -8.86
C PRO A 178 -28.55 -2.20 -9.59
N LEU A 179 -29.41 -1.72 -10.49
CA LEU A 179 -30.36 -2.51 -11.27
C LEU A 179 -29.68 -3.25 -12.44
N CYS A 180 -30.40 -4.14 -13.09
CA CYS A 180 -29.99 -4.75 -14.36
C CYS A 180 -31.10 -4.47 -15.39
N GLN A 181 -30.75 -3.83 -16.50
CA GLN A 181 -31.67 -3.40 -17.55
C GLN A 181 -32.83 -2.54 -17.00
N GLY A 182 -32.56 -1.71 -15.97
CA GLY A 182 -33.55 -0.86 -15.31
C GLY A 182 -34.51 -1.58 -14.36
N GLU A 183 -34.36 -2.90 -14.19
CA GLU A 183 -35.23 -3.73 -13.34
C GLU A 183 -34.41 -4.48 -12.27
N ILE A 184 -35.05 -4.83 -11.15
CA ILE A 184 -34.45 -5.72 -10.14
C ILE A 184 -34.51 -7.18 -10.62
N PHE A 185 -35.60 -7.54 -11.31
CA PHE A 185 -35.84 -8.84 -11.92
C PHE A 185 -36.19 -8.63 -13.39
N PRO A 186 -35.18 -8.59 -14.28
CA PRO A 186 -35.38 -8.37 -15.70
C PRO A 186 -36.34 -9.39 -16.31
N SER A 187 -37.29 -8.94 -17.11
CA SER A 187 -38.18 -9.81 -17.88
C SER A 187 -37.44 -10.72 -18.89
N THR A 188 -36.27 -10.31 -19.38
CA THR A 188 -35.43 -11.09 -20.31
C THR A 188 -34.24 -11.76 -19.60
N LEU A 189 -34.38 -13.05 -19.27
CA LEU A 189 -33.37 -13.85 -18.59
C LEU A 189 -32.50 -14.67 -19.57
N ASN A 190 -31.60 -14.00 -20.28
CA ASN A 190 -30.53 -14.71 -21.00
C ASN A 190 -29.44 -15.21 -20.02
N THR A 191 -28.59 -16.13 -20.48
CA THR A 191 -27.56 -16.75 -19.64
C THR A 191 -26.60 -15.72 -19.00
N GLY A 192 -26.25 -14.65 -19.72
CA GLY A 192 -25.39 -13.58 -19.19
C GLY A 192 -26.07 -12.80 -18.06
N VAL A 193 -27.35 -12.43 -18.22
CA VAL A 193 -28.15 -11.78 -17.19
C VAL A 193 -28.26 -12.66 -15.95
N MET A 194 -28.54 -13.95 -16.11
CA MET A 194 -28.65 -14.89 -14.99
C MET A 194 -27.33 -15.01 -14.20
N ILE A 195 -26.20 -15.14 -14.88
CA ILE A 195 -24.87 -15.23 -14.26
C ILE A 195 -24.56 -13.94 -13.46
N ASN A 196 -24.84 -12.78 -14.04
CA ASN A 196 -24.57 -11.48 -13.42
C ASN A 196 -25.49 -11.25 -12.21
N LEU A 197 -26.80 -11.50 -12.34
CA LEU A 197 -27.75 -11.38 -11.24
C LEU A 197 -27.41 -12.33 -10.10
N LEU A 198 -27.06 -13.58 -10.38
CA LEU A 198 -26.66 -14.55 -9.36
C LEU A 198 -25.48 -14.01 -8.53
N HIS A 199 -24.44 -13.50 -9.21
CA HIS A 199 -23.30 -12.89 -8.54
C HIS A 199 -23.72 -11.67 -7.70
N ARG A 200 -24.55 -10.76 -8.24
CA ARG A 200 -25.06 -9.58 -7.51
C ARG A 200 -25.84 -9.96 -6.25
N PHE A 201 -26.77 -10.91 -6.32
CA PHE A 201 -27.51 -11.39 -5.15
C PHE A 201 -26.58 -12.00 -4.09
N MET A 202 -25.60 -12.79 -4.51
CA MET A 202 -24.57 -13.32 -3.60
C MET A 202 -23.73 -12.20 -2.96
N THR A 203 -23.40 -11.14 -3.70
CA THR A 203 -22.65 -10.00 -3.12
C THR A 203 -23.46 -9.23 -2.08
N MET A 204 -24.79 -9.11 -2.26
CA MET A 204 -25.68 -8.51 -1.26
C MET A 204 -25.73 -9.36 0.01
N ALA A 205 -25.87 -10.69 -0.13
CA ALA A 205 -25.85 -11.61 1.00
C ALA A 205 -24.50 -11.54 1.76
N PHE A 206 -23.38 -11.49 1.04
CA PHE A 206 -22.06 -11.29 1.65
C PHE A 206 -21.94 -9.95 2.38
N GLY A 207 -22.53 -8.87 1.83
CA GLY A 207 -22.58 -7.57 2.48
C GLY A 207 -23.31 -7.58 3.83
N VAL A 208 -24.40 -8.35 3.94
CA VAL A 208 -25.10 -8.56 5.22
C VAL A 208 -24.19 -9.24 6.25
N LEU A 209 -23.41 -10.24 5.83
CA LEU A 209 -22.45 -10.93 6.71
C LEU A 209 -21.32 -10.00 7.20
N ILE A 210 -20.78 -9.17 6.30
CA ILE A 210 -19.78 -8.15 6.66
C ILE A 210 -20.37 -7.12 7.65
N ALA A 211 -21.57 -6.62 7.39
CA ALA A 211 -22.27 -5.70 8.30
C ALA A 211 -22.49 -6.35 9.67
N ALA A 212 -22.88 -7.64 9.71
CA ALA A 212 -23.03 -8.39 10.96
C ALA A 212 -21.71 -8.51 11.74
N ILE A 213 -20.57 -8.74 11.08
CA ILE A 213 -19.25 -8.75 11.73
C ILE A 213 -18.93 -7.36 12.30
N ILE A 214 -19.17 -6.29 11.55
CA ILE A 214 -18.90 -4.92 12.00
C ILE A 214 -19.77 -4.58 13.22
N LEU A 215 -21.06 -4.92 13.19
CA LEU A 215 -21.96 -4.68 14.32
C LEU A 215 -21.58 -5.51 15.55
N GLN A 216 -21.27 -6.80 15.38
CA GLN A 216 -20.85 -7.66 16.48
C GLN A 216 -19.54 -7.17 17.12
N THR A 217 -18.55 -6.81 16.31
CA THR A 217 -17.27 -6.30 16.84
C THR A 217 -17.42 -4.94 17.52
N ARG A 218 -18.26 -4.05 16.99
CA ARG A 218 -18.60 -2.76 17.63
C ARG A 218 -19.51 -2.87 18.85
N ARG A 219 -20.22 -3.99 19.03
CA ARG A 219 -21.06 -4.22 20.22
C ARG A 219 -20.28 -4.89 21.36
N TYR A 220 -19.44 -5.87 21.03
CA TYR A 220 -18.82 -6.75 22.02
C TYR A 220 -17.32 -6.54 22.22
N TYR A 221 -16.61 -5.94 21.26
CA TYR A 221 -15.14 -5.90 21.26
C TYR A 221 -14.55 -4.48 21.13
N THR A 222 -15.32 -3.43 21.49
CA THR A 222 -14.89 -2.01 21.44
C THR A 222 -13.67 -1.70 22.29
N ARG A 223 -13.44 -2.49 23.34
CA ARG A 223 -12.29 -2.34 24.25
C ARG A 223 -10.99 -2.93 23.69
N TYR A 224 -11.03 -3.65 22.58
CA TYR A 224 -9.85 -4.24 21.92
C TYR A 224 -9.42 -3.36 20.73
N PRO A 225 -8.36 -2.54 20.86
CA PRO A 225 -8.02 -1.53 19.86
C PRO A 225 -7.64 -2.14 18.50
N LEU A 226 -7.01 -3.31 18.47
CA LEU A 226 -6.66 -3.99 17.23
C LEU A 226 -7.90 -4.54 16.51
N VAL A 227 -8.87 -5.09 17.25
CA VAL A 227 -10.15 -5.54 16.69
C VAL A 227 -10.88 -4.34 16.08
N ALA A 228 -10.98 -3.22 16.81
CA ALA A 228 -11.63 -2.01 16.32
C ALA A 228 -10.96 -1.44 15.03
N ARG A 229 -9.63 -1.44 14.98
CA ARG A 229 -8.86 -1.00 13.79
C ARG A 229 -9.16 -1.88 12.58
N TRP A 230 -9.00 -3.19 12.72
CA TRP A 230 -9.20 -4.13 11.59
C TRP A 230 -10.67 -4.25 11.17
N THR A 231 -11.63 -4.11 12.09
CA THR A 231 -13.05 -3.94 11.74
C THR A 231 -13.27 -2.69 10.89
N THR A 232 -12.61 -1.57 11.22
CA THR A 232 -12.75 -0.33 10.45
C THR A 232 -12.13 -0.48 9.06
N ILE A 233 -10.95 -1.10 8.96
CA ILE A 233 -10.30 -1.40 7.68
C ILE A 233 -11.20 -2.28 6.81
N LEU A 234 -11.74 -3.38 7.37
CA LEU A 234 -12.67 -4.28 6.67
C LEU A 234 -13.87 -3.51 6.10
N GLY A 235 -14.47 -2.63 6.92
CA GLY A 235 -15.59 -1.77 6.49
C GLY A 235 -15.21 -0.81 5.36
N LEU A 236 -14.06 -0.14 5.46
CA LEU A 236 -13.59 0.80 4.42
C LEU A 236 -13.27 0.07 3.11
N THR A 237 -12.61 -1.08 3.17
CA THR A 237 -12.33 -1.90 1.98
C THR A 237 -13.61 -2.41 1.34
N PHE A 238 -14.62 -2.76 2.14
CA PHE A 238 -15.91 -3.21 1.65
C PHE A 238 -16.70 -2.09 0.96
N VAL A 239 -16.75 -0.90 1.55
CA VAL A 239 -17.37 0.28 0.90
C VAL A 239 -16.66 0.62 -0.41
N SER A 240 -15.32 0.57 -0.42
CA SER A 240 -14.54 0.80 -1.63
C SER A 240 -14.86 -0.23 -2.72
N GLN A 241 -15.08 -1.49 -2.35
CA GLN A 241 -15.48 -2.56 -3.27
C GLN A 241 -16.88 -2.36 -3.85
N ILE A 242 -17.83 -1.85 -3.07
CA ILE A 242 -19.18 -1.49 -3.57
C ILE A 242 -19.05 -0.39 -4.63
N ILE A 243 -18.27 0.65 -4.35
CA ILE A 243 -18.06 1.76 -5.30
C ILE A 243 -17.38 1.24 -6.57
N ALA A 244 -16.30 0.46 -6.44
CA ALA A 244 -15.61 -0.11 -7.60
C ALA A 244 -16.53 -1.03 -8.42
N GLY A 245 -17.35 -1.86 -7.76
CA GLY A 245 -18.34 -2.72 -8.42
C GLY A 245 -19.45 -1.94 -9.14
N GLY A 246 -19.87 -0.79 -8.59
CA GLY A 246 -20.87 0.09 -9.23
C GLY A 246 -20.32 0.90 -10.40
N LEU A 247 -19.06 1.33 -10.32
CA LEU A 247 -18.37 2.02 -11.42
C LEU A 247 -18.07 1.08 -12.60
N TYR A 248 -17.95 -0.22 -12.34
CA TYR A 248 -17.60 -1.23 -13.35
C TYR A 248 -18.52 -1.23 -14.59
N PRO A 249 -19.87 -1.28 -14.44
CA PRO A 249 -20.79 -1.15 -15.56
C PRO A 249 -20.86 0.28 -16.14
N LEU A 250 -20.76 1.31 -15.28
CA LEU A 250 -20.95 2.72 -15.67
C LEU A 250 -19.79 3.29 -16.51
N LEU A 251 -18.59 2.73 -16.37
CA LEU A 251 -17.36 3.19 -17.04
C LEU A 251 -16.85 2.19 -18.09
N GLY A 252 -17.71 1.28 -18.54
CA GLY A 252 -17.47 0.47 -19.74
C GLY A 252 -16.55 -0.74 -19.57
N TYR A 253 -16.55 -1.41 -18.41
CA TYR A 253 -15.89 -2.72 -18.20
C TYR A 253 -14.40 -2.76 -18.60
N ASN A 254 -13.66 -1.67 -18.35
CA ASN A 254 -12.23 -1.64 -18.66
C ASN A 254 -11.41 -2.54 -17.72
N SER A 255 -10.28 -3.04 -18.23
CA SER A 255 -9.37 -3.95 -17.51
C SER A 255 -8.90 -3.38 -16.17
N VAL A 256 -8.73 -2.08 -16.12
CA VAL A 256 -8.26 -1.35 -14.96
C VAL A 256 -9.24 -1.45 -13.78
N LEU A 257 -10.53 -1.26 -14.00
CA LEU A 257 -11.55 -1.46 -12.97
C LEU A 257 -11.69 -2.93 -12.60
N THR A 258 -11.44 -3.86 -13.53
CA THR A 258 -11.38 -5.30 -13.23
C THR A 258 -10.28 -5.59 -12.21
N PHE A 259 -9.08 -5.04 -12.43
CA PHE A 259 -7.95 -5.18 -11.52
C PHE A 259 -8.20 -4.51 -10.16
N LEU A 260 -8.80 -3.31 -10.15
CA LEU A 260 -9.17 -2.62 -8.92
C LEU A 260 -10.18 -3.44 -8.10
N HIS A 261 -11.20 -3.97 -8.76
CA HIS A 261 -12.24 -4.81 -8.14
C HIS A 261 -11.64 -6.10 -7.56
N LEU A 262 -10.71 -6.74 -8.27
CA LEU A 262 -10.00 -7.94 -7.80
C LEU A 262 -9.04 -7.62 -6.64
N GLY A 263 -8.30 -6.51 -6.71
CA GLY A 263 -7.37 -6.07 -5.66
C GLY A 263 -8.09 -5.73 -4.36
N LEU A 264 -9.22 -5.03 -4.45
CA LEU A 264 -10.09 -4.76 -3.30
C LEU A 264 -10.73 -6.03 -2.73
N THR A 265 -11.06 -7.02 -3.58
CA THR A 265 -11.49 -8.35 -3.14
C THR A 265 -10.41 -9.03 -2.29
N ALA A 266 -9.15 -9.01 -2.72
CA ALA A 266 -8.02 -9.53 -1.94
C ALA A 266 -7.81 -8.76 -0.63
N ALA A 267 -8.00 -7.43 -0.62
CA ALA A 267 -7.90 -6.60 0.58
C ALA A 267 -9.00 -6.91 1.61
N ILE A 268 -10.24 -7.18 1.17
CA ILE A 268 -11.33 -7.63 2.04
C ILE A 268 -10.99 -8.97 2.68
N TRP A 269 -10.52 -9.94 1.88
CA TRP A 269 -10.10 -11.25 2.40
C TRP A 269 -8.99 -11.12 3.43
N GLY A 270 -7.94 -10.37 3.11
CA GLY A 270 -6.83 -10.13 4.02
C GLY A 270 -7.29 -9.49 5.33
N SER A 271 -8.14 -8.47 5.24
CA SER A 271 -8.70 -7.79 6.42
C SER A 271 -9.55 -8.73 7.28
N LEU A 272 -10.35 -9.61 6.66
CA LEU A 272 -11.17 -10.61 7.35
C LEU A 272 -10.30 -11.63 8.08
N VAL A 273 -9.24 -12.14 7.43
CA VAL A 273 -8.33 -13.13 8.01
C VAL A 273 -7.51 -12.53 9.16
N VAL A 274 -7.00 -11.30 9.00
CA VAL A 274 -6.29 -10.61 10.07
C VAL A 274 -7.21 -10.34 11.25
N LEU A 275 -8.43 -9.83 11.00
CA LEU A 275 -9.43 -9.61 12.04
C LEU A 275 -9.76 -10.90 12.79
N ALA A 276 -10.00 -12.00 12.08
CA ALA A 276 -10.24 -13.31 12.66
C ALA A 276 -9.05 -13.75 13.54
N THR A 277 -7.83 -13.62 13.03
CA THR A 277 -6.61 -14.02 13.76
C THR A 277 -6.39 -13.17 15.02
N VAL A 278 -6.55 -11.84 14.93
CA VAL A 278 -6.49 -10.95 16.09
C VAL A 278 -7.54 -11.36 17.12
N CYS A 279 -8.78 -11.60 16.71
CA CYS A 279 -9.84 -12.04 17.61
C CYS A 279 -9.50 -13.39 18.28
N ALA A 280 -8.99 -14.37 17.53
CA ALA A 280 -8.57 -15.66 18.07
C ALA A 280 -7.46 -15.55 19.12
N LEU A 281 -6.56 -14.58 18.98
CA LEU A 281 -5.39 -14.46 19.85
C LEU A 281 -5.56 -13.49 21.01
N THR A 282 -6.51 -12.54 20.92
CA THR A 282 -6.65 -11.46 21.91
C THR A 282 -7.89 -11.54 22.78
N LEU A 283 -8.97 -12.21 22.33
CA LEU A 283 -10.23 -12.25 23.07
C LEU A 283 -10.16 -13.06 24.38
N ASP A 284 -9.13 -13.88 24.57
CA ASP A 284 -8.87 -14.66 25.79
C ASP A 284 -7.87 -13.96 26.74
N THR A 285 -7.37 -12.76 26.39
CA THR A 285 -6.41 -12.03 27.23
C THR A 285 -7.10 -10.98 28.11
N PRO A 286 -6.86 -10.95 29.44
CA PRO A 286 -7.34 -9.87 30.29
C PRO A 286 -6.77 -8.54 29.82
N LEU A 287 -7.63 -7.54 29.63
CA LEU A 287 -7.20 -6.18 29.30
C LEU A 287 -6.30 -5.64 30.43
N PRO A 288 -5.15 -5.01 30.12
CA PRO A 288 -4.47 -4.20 31.12
C PRO A 288 -5.42 -3.09 31.60
N ALA A 289 -5.43 -2.83 32.90
CA ALA A 289 -6.20 -1.73 33.47
C ALA A 289 -5.83 -0.43 32.74
N SER A 290 -6.84 0.23 32.17
CA SER A 290 -6.69 1.53 31.52
C SER A 290 -6.23 2.55 32.56
N GLU A 291 -4.96 2.96 32.51
CA GLU A 291 -4.56 4.22 33.13
C GLU A 291 -5.29 5.34 32.38
N THR A 292 -6.36 5.83 32.98
CA THR A 292 -7.04 7.05 32.56
C THR A 292 -6.10 8.21 32.80
N GLY A 293 -5.32 8.56 31.76
CA GLY A 293 -4.66 9.86 31.71
C GLY A 293 -5.71 10.98 31.79
N PRO A 294 -5.42 12.11 32.45
CA PRO A 294 -6.37 13.19 32.63
C PRO A 294 -6.86 13.70 31.27
N THR A 295 -8.18 13.68 31.07
CA THR A 295 -8.85 14.35 29.96
C THR A 295 -8.60 15.85 30.08
N ALA A 296 -7.64 16.36 29.32
CA ALA A 296 -7.43 17.79 29.16
C ALA A 296 -8.74 18.42 28.64
N GLY A 297 -9.19 19.49 29.29
CA GLY A 297 -10.43 20.18 28.92
C GLY A 297 -10.46 20.56 27.44
N ALA A 298 -11.58 20.26 26.77
CA ALA A 298 -11.77 20.57 25.37
C ALA A 298 -11.73 22.09 25.16
N VAL A 299 -10.62 22.59 24.63
CA VAL A 299 -10.52 23.99 24.17
C VAL A 299 -11.46 24.13 22.97
N SER A 300 -12.51 24.94 23.08
CA SER A 300 -13.36 25.24 21.93
C SER A 300 -12.60 26.16 20.97
N LEU A 301 -12.32 25.66 19.76
CA LEU A 301 -11.65 26.43 18.72
C LEU A 301 -12.69 27.14 17.87
N THR A 302 -12.41 28.39 17.50
CA THR A 302 -13.18 29.10 16.46
C THR A 302 -13.01 28.39 15.10
N PHE A 303 -13.95 28.59 14.18
CA PHE A 303 -13.88 28.02 12.82
C PHE A 303 -12.56 28.32 12.11
N LYS A 304 -12.09 29.57 12.16
CA LYS A 304 -10.82 30.01 11.54
C LYS A 304 -9.61 29.28 12.13
N GLN A 305 -9.57 29.11 13.46
CA GLN A 305 -8.50 28.37 14.13
C GLN A 305 -8.54 26.89 13.72
N LYS A 306 -9.73 26.28 13.69
CA LYS A 306 -9.90 24.88 13.33
C LYS A 306 -9.52 24.61 11.86
N ALA A 307 -9.91 25.49 10.93
CA ALA A 307 -9.49 25.43 9.54
C ALA A 307 -7.96 25.55 9.39
N GLY A 308 -7.33 26.47 10.14
CA GLY A 308 -5.87 26.59 10.19
C GLY A 308 -5.17 25.34 10.74
N VAL A 309 -5.79 24.63 11.67
CA VAL A 309 -5.29 23.34 12.17
C VAL A 309 -5.38 22.25 11.09
N TYR A 310 -6.52 22.12 10.40
CA TYR A 310 -6.66 21.17 9.28
C TYR A 310 -5.65 21.45 8.16
N PHE A 311 -5.46 22.71 7.78
CA PHE A 311 -4.47 23.09 6.78
C PHE A 311 -3.03 22.75 7.20
N LYS A 312 -2.69 22.86 8.49
CA LYS A 312 -1.38 22.41 8.98
C LYS A 312 -1.22 20.89 8.90
N LEU A 313 -2.30 20.12 9.07
CA LEU A 313 -2.28 18.66 9.00
C LEU A 313 -2.03 18.13 7.58
N THR A 314 -2.33 18.91 6.53
CA THR A 314 -2.01 18.55 5.14
C THR A 314 -0.53 18.72 4.78
N LYS A 315 0.29 19.32 5.68
CA LYS A 315 1.75 19.50 5.52
C LYS A 315 2.13 20.23 4.21
N PRO A 316 1.61 21.45 3.95
CA PRO A 316 1.77 22.16 2.67
C PRO A 316 3.24 22.39 2.28
N TRP A 317 4.13 22.62 3.23
CA TRP A 317 5.55 22.83 2.95
C TRP A 317 6.26 21.61 2.37
N ILE A 318 5.85 20.40 2.77
CA ILE A 318 6.39 19.15 2.23
C ILE A 318 5.77 18.88 0.84
N MET A 319 4.50 19.24 0.70
CA MET A 319 3.73 19.07 -0.53
C MET A 319 4.27 19.88 -1.71
N ILE A 320 4.87 21.05 -1.49
CA ILE A 320 5.41 21.90 -2.57
C ILE A 320 6.41 21.15 -3.47
N LEU A 321 7.35 20.39 -2.87
CA LEU A 321 8.34 19.65 -3.65
C LEU A 321 7.70 18.51 -4.45
N LEU A 322 6.71 17.82 -3.87
CA LEU A 322 5.95 16.78 -4.56
C LEU A 322 5.20 17.36 -5.77
N LEU A 323 4.51 18.49 -5.58
CA LEU A 323 3.80 19.20 -6.65
C LEU A 323 4.75 19.73 -7.72
N LEU A 324 5.94 20.21 -7.35
CA LEU A 324 6.96 20.61 -8.31
C LEU A 324 7.37 19.44 -9.19
N THR A 325 7.61 18.25 -8.63
CA THR A 325 7.99 17.08 -9.43
C THR A 325 6.88 16.62 -10.38
N THR A 326 5.61 16.72 -9.96
CA THR A 326 4.45 16.49 -10.83
C THR A 326 4.40 17.52 -11.95
N LEU A 327 4.53 18.82 -11.62
CA LEU A 327 4.54 19.92 -12.59
C LEU A 327 5.60 19.69 -13.67
N THR A 328 6.84 19.40 -13.26
CA THR A 328 7.94 19.18 -14.20
C THR A 328 7.74 17.92 -15.04
N ALA A 329 7.14 16.86 -14.48
CA ALA A 329 6.78 15.67 -15.26
C ALA A 329 5.73 15.99 -16.33
N MET A 330 4.74 16.84 -16.01
CA MET A 330 3.76 17.32 -16.99
C MET A 330 4.42 18.13 -18.11
N PHE A 331 5.40 18.98 -17.79
CA PHE A 331 6.13 19.76 -18.79
C PHE A 331 6.92 18.88 -19.75
N ILE A 332 7.64 17.89 -19.20
CA ILE A 332 8.43 16.95 -20.02
C ILE A 332 7.50 16.11 -20.89
N ALA A 333 6.40 15.61 -20.34
CA ALA A 333 5.42 14.80 -21.06
C ALA A 333 4.66 15.58 -22.15
N ALA A 334 4.43 16.89 -21.94
CA ALA A 334 3.77 17.77 -22.90
C ALA A 334 4.74 18.35 -23.94
N GLU A 335 6.04 18.07 -23.82
CA GLU A 335 7.11 18.70 -24.63
C GLU A 335 7.06 20.24 -24.58
N GLY A 336 6.71 20.79 -23.42
CA GLY A 336 6.46 22.21 -23.25
C GLY A 336 5.44 22.52 -22.17
N LEU A 337 4.71 23.63 -22.31
CA LEU A 337 3.68 24.03 -21.34
C LEU A 337 2.37 23.27 -21.61
N PRO A 338 1.91 22.39 -20.70
CA PRO A 338 0.61 21.74 -20.85
C PRO A 338 -0.53 22.76 -20.73
N PRO A 339 -1.75 22.44 -21.21
CA PRO A 339 -2.91 23.31 -21.04
C PRO A 339 -3.10 23.75 -19.59
N ILE A 340 -3.20 25.06 -19.35
CA ILE A 340 -3.28 25.63 -18.00
C ILE A 340 -4.40 25.02 -17.14
N PRO A 341 -5.62 24.77 -17.66
CA PRO A 341 -6.66 24.11 -16.87
C PRO A 341 -6.25 22.72 -16.38
N LEU A 342 -5.64 21.91 -17.25
CA LEU A 342 -5.16 20.56 -16.92
C LEU A 342 -4.06 20.61 -15.85
N LEU A 343 -3.12 21.55 -15.99
CA LEU A 343 -2.07 21.80 -15.00
C LEU A 343 -2.66 22.15 -13.63
N LEU A 344 -3.56 23.13 -13.57
CA LEU A 344 -4.17 23.57 -12.30
C LEU A 344 -5.00 22.47 -11.64
N LEU A 345 -5.78 21.72 -12.42
CA LEU A 345 -6.57 20.59 -11.92
C LEU A 345 -5.67 19.47 -11.40
N THR A 346 -4.59 19.14 -12.11
CA THR A 346 -3.64 18.11 -11.70
C THR A 346 -2.92 18.51 -10.40
N LEU A 347 -2.45 19.75 -10.29
CA LEU A 347 -1.81 20.22 -9.06
C LEU A 347 -2.80 20.27 -7.88
N LEU A 348 -4.05 20.68 -8.11
CA LEU A 348 -5.09 20.67 -7.08
C LEU A 348 -5.39 19.23 -6.62
N GLY A 349 -5.60 18.30 -7.56
CA GLY A 349 -5.80 16.88 -7.26
C GLY A 349 -4.62 16.28 -6.49
N GLY A 350 -3.39 16.62 -6.87
CA GLY A 350 -2.16 16.18 -6.20
C GLY A 350 -2.01 16.75 -4.80
N ALA A 351 -2.42 18.01 -4.61
CA ALA A 351 -2.42 18.66 -3.30
C ALA A 351 -3.43 18.00 -2.35
N MET A 352 -4.62 17.67 -2.86
CA MET A 352 -5.64 16.95 -2.11
C MET A 352 -5.18 15.51 -1.77
N SER A 353 -4.58 14.80 -2.72
CA SER A 353 -4.07 13.44 -2.53
C SER A 353 -2.99 13.38 -1.44
N SER A 354 -1.93 14.17 -1.62
CA SER A 354 -0.79 14.22 -0.69
C SER A 354 -1.18 14.81 0.68
N GLY A 355 -2.10 15.78 0.69
CA GLY A 355 -2.69 16.33 1.91
C GLY A 355 -3.52 15.29 2.67
N GLY A 356 -4.37 14.54 1.97
CA GLY A 356 -5.18 13.46 2.55
C GLY A 356 -4.31 12.36 3.13
N ALA A 357 -3.30 11.91 2.37
CA ALA A 357 -2.30 10.94 2.82
C ALA A 357 -1.52 11.45 4.06
N SER A 358 -1.18 12.74 4.12
CA SER A 358 -0.49 13.36 5.26
C SER A 358 -1.34 13.42 6.53
N VAL A 359 -2.63 13.69 6.38
CA VAL A 359 -3.61 13.68 7.48
C VAL A 359 -3.78 12.26 8.01
N LEU A 360 -4.01 11.28 7.11
CA LEU A 360 -4.15 9.87 7.47
C LEU A 360 -2.89 9.31 8.14
N ASN A 361 -1.71 9.67 7.64
CA ASN A 361 -0.45 9.33 8.29
C ASN A 361 -0.36 9.91 9.71
N SER A 362 -0.77 11.16 9.92
CA SER A 362 -0.74 11.81 11.25
C SER A 362 -1.79 11.24 12.21
N TYR A 363 -2.88 10.69 11.68
CA TYR A 363 -3.87 9.92 12.44
C TYR A 363 -3.27 8.58 12.92
N VAL A 364 -2.69 7.81 11.98
CA VAL A 364 -2.12 6.49 12.28
C VAL A 364 -0.91 6.59 13.20
N ASP A 365 -0.04 7.58 13.02
CA ASP A 365 1.19 7.75 13.79
C ASP A 365 1.00 8.48 15.13
N SER A 366 -0.23 8.78 15.54
CA SER A 366 -0.52 9.52 16.79
C SER A 366 0.12 8.89 18.04
N ASP A 367 0.16 7.56 18.11
CA ASP A 367 0.73 6.78 19.21
C ASP A 367 2.26 6.85 19.31
N ILE A 368 2.96 7.02 18.19
CA ILE A 368 4.42 7.20 18.16
C ILE A 368 4.79 8.68 18.18
N ASP A 369 3.96 9.55 17.59
CA ASP A 369 4.19 10.98 17.51
C ASP A 369 4.22 11.63 18.91
N GLN A 370 3.41 11.12 19.85
CA GLN A 370 3.40 11.57 21.25
C GLN A 370 4.74 11.35 21.97
N LEU A 371 5.55 10.39 21.52
CA LEU A 371 6.82 10.04 22.14
C LEU A 371 7.99 10.88 21.62
N MET A 372 7.83 11.50 20.44
CA MET A 372 8.90 12.21 19.72
C MET A 372 8.80 13.73 19.94
N SER A 373 9.94 14.36 20.23
CA SER A 373 10.02 15.80 20.58
C SER A 373 9.45 16.73 19.52
N ARG A 374 9.65 16.40 18.24
CA ARG A 374 9.21 17.19 17.08
C ARG A 374 7.70 17.12 16.82
N THR A 375 7.07 16.01 17.18
CA THR A 375 5.70 15.68 16.73
C THR A 375 4.70 15.57 17.86
N SER A 376 5.15 15.60 19.12
CA SER A 376 4.31 15.58 20.31
C SER A 376 3.34 16.78 20.39
N ARG A 377 3.61 17.86 19.65
CA ARG A 377 2.76 19.05 19.55
C ARG A 377 1.78 19.02 18.36
N ARG A 378 1.68 17.90 17.64
CA ARG A 378 0.71 17.77 16.52
C ARG A 378 -0.72 17.80 17.04
N ALA A 379 -1.61 18.36 16.25
CA ALA A 379 -3.03 18.49 16.61
C ALA A 379 -3.73 17.15 16.89
N THR A 380 -3.27 16.07 16.24
CA THR A 380 -3.74 14.70 16.47
C THR A 380 -3.29 14.10 17.80
N VAL A 381 -2.20 14.61 18.37
CA VAL A 381 -1.66 14.19 19.68
C VAL A 381 -2.21 15.06 20.81
N THR A 382 -2.27 16.38 20.60
CA THR A 382 -2.72 17.33 21.62
C THR A 382 -4.25 17.36 21.81
N GLY A 383 -5.01 16.60 21.01
CA GLY A 383 -6.47 16.57 21.08
C GLY A 383 -7.17 17.81 20.54
N LEU A 384 -6.46 18.70 19.81
CA LEU A 384 -7.05 19.90 19.21
C LEU A 384 -8.06 19.56 18.10
N VAL A 385 -7.92 18.38 17.48
CA VAL A 385 -8.87 17.78 16.56
C VAL A 385 -9.07 16.35 17.01
N SER A 386 -10.33 15.88 17.03
CA SER A 386 -10.60 14.52 17.46
C SER A 386 -10.04 13.50 16.44
N PRO A 387 -9.76 12.26 16.88
CA PRO A 387 -9.32 11.20 15.96
C PRO A 387 -10.34 10.93 14.84
N GLN A 388 -11.64 10.99 15.14
CA GLN A 388 -12.71 10.77 14.16
C GLN A 388 -12.73 11.87 13.10
N GLU A 389 -12.66 13.14 13.52
CA GLU A 389 -12.57 14.28 12.61
C GLU A 389 -11.35 14.21 11.70
N THR A 390 -10.19 13.82 12.24
CA THR A 390 -8.96 13.65 11.47
C THR A 390 -9.11 12.56 10.41
N LEU A 391 -9.69 11.41 10.78
CA LEU A 391 -9.92 10.30 9.85
C LEU A 391 -10.89 10.70 8.74
N ILE A 392 -12.02 11.32 9.10
CA ILE A 392 -13.03 11.77 8.12
C ILE A 392 -12.42 12.79 7.17
N PHE A 393 -11.69 13.78 7.68
CA PHE A 393 -11.05 14.80 6.84
C PHE A 393 -10.03 14.19 5.87
N GLY A 394 -9.16 13.29 6.34
CA GLY A 394 -8.18 12.62 5.49
C GLY A 394 -8.80 11.75 4.41
N LEU A 395 -9.85 10.99 4.74
CA LEU A 395 -10.59 10.16 3.78
C LEU A 395 -11.39 11.02 2.78
N ALA A 396 -12.06 12.06 3.24
CA ALA A 396 -12.81 12.98 2.38
C ALA A 396 -11.89 13.67 1.37
N LEU A 397 -10.74 14.17 1.82
CA LEU A 397 -9.77 14.84 0.96
C LEU A 397 -9.18 13.87 -0.09
N SER A 398 -8.94 12.62 0.30
CA SER A 398 -8.48 11.54 -0.59
C SER A 398 -9.56 11.16 -1.63
N ALA A 399 -10.81 11.01 -1.21
CA ALA A 399 -11.93 10.70 -2.09
C ALA A 399 -12.21 11.83 -3.08
N LEU A 400 -12.18 13.09 -2.61
CA LEU A 400 -12.33 14.25 -3.48
C LEU A 400 -11.18 14.36 -4.49
N SER A 401 -9.94 14.01 -4.11
CA SER A 401 -8.83 13.93 -5.05
C SER A 401 -9.09 12.92 -6.16
N PHE A 402 -9.54 11.71 -5.81
CA PHE A 402 -9.89 10.68 -6.78
C PHE A 402 -11.01 11.15 -7.72
N LEU A 403 -12.09 11.71 -7.19
CA LEU A 403 -13.21 12.21 -7.98
C LEU A 403 -12.78 13.33 -8.93
N LEU A 404 -11.95 14.26 -8.46
CA LEU A 404 -11.39 15.33 -9.29
C LEU A 404 -10.59 14.76 -10.45
N TYR A 405 -9.65 13.84 -10.17
CA TYR A 405 -8.85 13.24 -11.23
C TYR A 405 -9.68 12.41 -12.21
N ALA A 406 -10.59 11.57 -11.71
CA ALA A 406 -11.40 10.70 -12.53
C ALA A 406 -12.37 11.46 -13.44
N ALA A 407 -12.93 12.58 -12.94
CA ALA A 407 -13.90 13.37 -13.68
C ALA A 407 -13.28 14.45 -14.58
N LEU A 408 -12.17 15.07 -14.16
CA LEU A 408 -11.64 16.30 -14.78
C LEU A 408 -10.22 16.16 -15.36
N VAL A 409 -9.54 15.03 -15.17
CA VAL A 409 -8.18 14.79 -15.70
C VAL A 409 -8.17 13.51 -16.54
N ASN A 410 -8.05 12.34 -15.91
CA ASN A 410 -8.25 11.02 -16.50
C ASN A 410 -8.22 9.94 -15.41
N THR A 411 -8.73 8.76 -15.76
CA THR A 411 -8.83 7.62 -14.86
C THR A 411 -7.46 7.10 -14.41
N LEU A 412 -6.46 7.08 -15.30
CA LEU A 412 -5.12 6.59 -14.98
C LEU A 412 -4.47 7.41 -13.85
N SER A 413 -4.55 8.73 -13.93
CA SER A 413 -4.06 9.65 -12.89
C SER A 413 -4.79 9.45 -11.57
N ALA A 414 -6.10 9.22 -11.61
CA ALA A 414 -6.91 8.95 -10.42
C ALA A 414 -6.43 7.69 -9.69
N ILE A 415 -6.15 6.63 -10.45
CA ILE A 415 -5.67 5.35 -9.91
C ILE A 415 -4.27 5.47 -9.36
N LEU A 416 -3.34 6.07 -10.10
CA LEU A 416 -1.96 6.26 -9.63
C LEU A 416 -1.93 7.07 -8.34
N SER A 417 -2.71 8.16 -8.28
CA SER A 417 -2.86 8.97 -7.06
C SER A 417 -3.41 8.13 -5.89
N THR A 418 -4.43 7.32 -6.14
CA THR A 418 -5.05 6.45 -5.12
C THR A 418 -4.09 5.36 -4.64
N LEU A 419 -3.37 4.72 -5.56
CA LEU A 419 -2.32 3.75 -5.26
C LEU A 419 -1.23 4.40 -4.39
N GLY A 420 -0.85 5.65 -4.67
CA GLY A 420 0.10 6.38 -3.84
C GLY A 420 -0.39 6.60 -2.40
N ILE A 421 -1.66 7.00 -2.24
CA ILE A 421 -2.29 7.14 -0.91
C ILE A 421 -2.29 5.79 -0.18
N LEU A 422 -2.77 4.73 -0.83
CA LEU A 422 -2.86 3.39 -0.25
C LEU A 422 -1.49 2.85 0.13
N TYR A 423 -0.50 3.00 -0.76
CA TYR A 423 0.87 2.60 -0.50
C TYR A 423 1.46 3.34 0.70
N TYR A 424 1.28 4.65 0.76
CA TYR A 424 1.80 5.46 1.85
C TYR A 424 1.16 5.13 3.21
N VAL A 425 -0.16 4.92 3.25
CA VAL A 425 -0.90 4.67 4.48
C VAL A 425 -0.75 3.21 4.95
N PHE A 426 -1.02 2.24 4.08
CA PHE A 426 -1.02 0.82 4.47
C PHE A 426 0.36 0.20 4.45
N PHE A 427 1.08 0.33 3.32
CA PHE A 427 2.37 -0.35 3.18
C PHE A 427 3.46 0.38 3.97
N TYR A 428 3.59 1.70 3.82
CA TYR A 428 4.60 2.43 4.55
C TYR A 428 4.23 2.68 6.01
N THR A 429 3.14 3.43 6.28
CA THR A 429 2.85 3.94 7.63
C THR A 429 2.45 2.85 8.62
N LEU A 430 1.50 1.98 8.24
CA LEU A 430 1.02 0.91 9.12
C LEU A 430 2.00 -0.27 9.22
N TYR A 431 2.60 -0.67 8.11
CA TYR A 431 3.40 -1.89 8.06
C TYR A 431 4.90 -1.62 8.15
N LEU A 432 5.53 -1.12 7.09
CA LEU A 432 6.98 -1.09 6.95
C LEU A 432 7.66 -0.25 8.03
N LYS A 433 7.15 0.97 8.27
CA LYS A 433 7.71 1.92 9.25
C LYS A 433 7.84 1.29 10.64
N ARG A 434 6.95 0.37 11.01
CA ARG A 434 6.89 -0.23 12.35
C ARG A 434 7.62 -1.57 12.47
N SER A 435 8.03 -2.17 11.35
CA SER A 435 8.46 -3.58 11.31
C SER A 435 9.86 -3.84 10.75
N THR A 436 10.42 -2.94 9.93
CA THR A 436 11.67 -3.22 9.22
C THR A 436 12.57 -1.99 9.07
N ILE A 437 13.88 -2.23 8.94
CA ILE A 437 14.90 -1.24 8.60
C ILE A 437 14.80 -0.75 7.15
N HIS A 438 14.17 -1.54 6.27
CA HIS A 438 13.98 -1.21 4.85
C HIS A 438 12.79 -0.28 4.61
N ASN A 439 12.24 0.30 5.67
CA ASN A 439 11.05 1.12 5.63
C ASN A 439 11.12 2.31 4.66
N ILE A 440 12.27 2.97 4.57
CA ILE A 440 12.49 4.13 3.69
C ILE A 440 12.75 3.71 2.25
N ILE A 441 13.44 2.59 2.02
CA ILE A 441 13.74 2.11 0.66
C ILE A 441 12.45 1.71 -0.03
N ILE A 442 11.71 0.79 0.59
CA ILE A 442 10.46 0.27 0.02
C ILE A 442 9.37 1.35 0.11
N GLY A 443 9.25 2.00 1.28
CA GLY A 443 8.27 3.07 1.49
C GLY A 443 8.45 4.29 0.59
N GLY A 444 9.66 4.54 0.10
CA GLY A 444 9.97 5.64 -0.82
C GLY A 444 9.21 5.58 -2.14
N ALA A 445 8.71 4.40 -2.54
CA ALA A 445 7.88 4.25 -3.73
C ALA A 445 6.62 5.14 -3.70
N ALA A 446 5.99 5.34 -2.53
CA ALA A 446 4.85 6.25 -2.42
C ALA A 446 5.21 7.70 -2.79
N GLY A 447 6.39 8.15 -2.36
CA GLY A 447 6.87 9.51 -2.65
C GLY A 447 7.26 9.72 -4.12
N ALA A 448 7.52 8.64 -4.85
CA ALA A 448 7.96 8.66 -6.24
C ALA A 448 6.81 8.59 -7.26
N ILE A 449 5.57 8.34 -6.82
CA ILE A 449 4.37 8.30 -7.67
C ILE A 449 3.96 9.65 -8.30
N PRO A 450 4.15 10.83 -7.68
CA PRO A 450 3.64 12.08 -8.23
C PRO A 450 4.11 12.44 -9.65
N PRO A 451 5.37 12.17 -10.07
CA PRO A 451 5.76 12.26 -11.49
C PRO A 451 4.97 11.35 -12.43
N LEU A 452 4.64 10.13 -12.02
CA LEU A 452 3.80 9.22 -12.82
C LEU A 452 2.40 9.80 -13.01
N VAL A 453 1.83 10.40 -11.95
CA VAL A 453 0.54 11.09 -12.03
C VAL A 453 0.62 12.28 -12.98
N GLY A 454 1.69 13.08 -12.91
CA GLY A 454 1.90 14.21 -13.82
C GLY A 454 2.03 13.78 -15.28
N TRP A 455 2.82 12.74 -15.54
CA TRP A 455 2.97 12.18 -16.89
C TRP A 455 1.65 11.64 -17.44
N ALA A 456 0.95 10.83 -16.63
CA ALA A 456 -0.34 10.26 -17.00
C ALA A 456 -1.41 11.33 -17.18
N ALA A 457 -1.37 12.44 -16.45
CA ALA A 457 -2.32 13.54 -16.61
C ALA A 457 -2.29 14.12 -18.03
N VAL A 458 -1.11 14.19 -18.64
CA VAL A 458 -0.90 14.73 -19.99
C VAL A 458 -1.11 13.66 -21.07
N THR A 459 -0.51 12.49 -20.90
CA THR A 459 -0.42 11.47 -21.98
C THR A 459 -1.50 10.40 -21.89
N ASN A 460 -2.16 10.27 -20.73
CA ASN A 460 -3.02 9.14 -20.38
C ASN A 460 -2.36 7.76 -20.63
N ASN A 461 -1.03 7.70 -20.53
CA ASN A 461 -0.23 6.48 -20.67
C ASN A 461 0.96 6.52 -19.69
N LEU A 462 1.69 5.41 -19.56
CA LEU A 462 2.94 5.33 -18.80
C LEU A 462 4.06 4.83 -19.70
N GLU A 463 4.98 5.72 -20.02
CA GLU A 463 6.18 5.42 -20.80
C GLU A 463 7.40 5.23 -19.90
N LEU A 464 8.48 4.69 -20.47
CA LEU A 464 9.74 4.48 -19.75
C LEU A 464 10.26 5.78 -19.12
N SER A 465 10.08 6.92 -19.79
CA SER A 465 10.42 8.26 -19.29
C SER A 465 9.72 8.61 -17.98
N ALA A 466 8.44 8.22 -17.81
CA ALA A 466 7.70 8.42 -16.56
C ALA A 466 8.31 7.62 -15.41
N PHE A 467 8.61 6.33 -15.66
CA PHE A 467 9.25 5.44 -14.69
C PHE A 467 10.66 5.88 -14.34
N TYR A 468 11.34 6.54 -15.27
CA TYR A 468 12.65 7.10 -15.03
C TYR A 468 12.59 8.30 -14.05
N LEU A 469 11.61 9.21 -14.18
CA LEU A 469 11.39 10.28 -13.19
C LEU A 469 10.99 9.71 -11.81
N PHE A 470 10.19 8.64 -11.79
CA PHE A 470 9.90 7.88 -10.57
C PHE A 470 11.20 7.35 -9.94
N ALA A 471 12.09 6.73 -10.73
CA ALA A 471 13.32 6.14 -10.24
C ALA A 471 14.23 7.18 -9.56
N ILE A 472 14.32 8.40 -10.11
CA ILE A 472 15.09 9.49 -9.50
C ILE A 472 14.60 9.78 -8.08
N ILE A 473 13.29 9.98 -7.90
CA ILE A 473 12.72 10.26 -6.57
C ILE A 473 12.88 9.05 -5.65
N PHE A 474 12.71 7.85 -6.17
CA PHE A 474 12.88 6.61 -5.43
C PHE A 474 14.29 6.49 -4.85
N PHE A 475 15.34 6.66 -5.68
CA PHE A 475 16.73 6.60 -5.22
C PHE A 475 17.18 7.82 -4.41
N TRP A 476 16.50 8.96 -4.58
CA TRP A 476 16.72 10.14 -3.76
C TRP A 476 16.19 10.01 -2.33
N THR A 477 15.11 9.23 -2.16
CA THR A 477 14.42 9.12 -0.87
C THR A 477 15.28 8.56 0.26
N PRO A 478 16.08 7.47 0.08
CA PRO A 478 16.98 6.96 1.10
C PRO A 478 18.02 7.96 1.62
N PRO A 479 18.90 8.57 0.79
CA PRO A 479 19.91 9.48 1.30
C PRO A 479 19.30 10.72 1.97
N HIS A 480 18.19 11.23 1.44
CA HIS A 480 17.45 12.35 2.06
C HIS A 480 16.89 11.98 3.44
N THR A 481 16.15 10.87 3.53
CA THR A 481 15.40 10.52 4.73
C THR A 481 16.31 9.96 5.82
N TRP A 482 17.37 9.23 5.47
CA TRP A 482 18.36 8.79 6.46
C TRP A 482 19.19 9.94 7.03
N ALA A 483 19.50 10.96 6.23
CA ALA A 483 20.13 12.18 6.75
C ALA A 483 19.25 12.89 7.79
N LEU A 484 17.92 12.85 7.63
CA LEU A 484 16.98 13.28 8.68
C LEU A 484 16.99 12.31 9.86
N ALA A 485 16.93 11.00 9.61
CA ALA A 485 16.83 9.98 10.65
C ALA A 485 18.01 10.02 11.62
N LEU A 486 19.24 10.27 11.15
CA LEU A 486 20.41 10.50 12.00
C LEU A 486 20.21 11.67 12.98
N MET A 487 19.54 12.74 12.56
CA MET A 487 19.31 13.91 13.42
C MET A 487 18.29 13.65 14.53
N VAL A 488 17.35 12.72 14.32
CA VAL A 488 16.24 12.41 15.24
C VAL A 488 16.24 10.95 15.69
N GLU A 489 17.40 10.29 15.65
CA GLU A 489 17.55 8.87 15.98
C GLU A 489 17.03 8.53 17.37
N LYS A 490 17.36 9.37 18.36
CA LYS A 490 16.91 9.21 19.76
C LYS A 490 15.39 9.21 19.89
N ASP A 491 14.70 10.02 19.11
CA ASP A 491 13.23 10.06 19.08
C ASP A 491 12.66 8.78 18.47
N TYR A 492 13.27 8.26 17.40
CA TYR A 492 12.87 6.97 16.80
C TYR A 492 13.14 5.80 17.73
N ALA A 493 14.26 5.79 18.44
CA ALA A 493 14.59 4.79 19.44
C ALA A 493 13.57 4.79 20.59
N LYS A 494 13.22 5.98 21.10
CA LYS A 494 12.18 6.15 22.14
C LYS A 494 10.82 5.64 21.68
N ALA A 495 10.47 5.87 20.42
CA ALA A 495 9.24 5.38 19.82
C ALA A 495 9.29 3.91 19.36
N ARG A 496 10.42 3.21 19.58
CA ARG A 496 10.67 1.82 19.13
C ARG A 496 10.45 1.61 17.63
N VAL A 497 10.73 2.63 16.83
CA VAL A 497 10.68 2.57 15.36
C VAL A 497 12.02 2.00 14.87
N PRO A 498 12.03 0.86 14.15
CA PRO A 498 13.26 0.22 13.67
C PRO A 498 13.87 0.95 12.47
N MET A 499 14.24 2.22 12.65
CA MET A 499 14.90 3.03 11.64
C MET A 499 16.35 2.58 11.46
N LEU A 500 16.91 2.67 10.25
CA LEU A 500 18.27 2.22 9.95
C LEU A 500 19.34 2.66 10.99
N PRO A 501 19.46 3.95 11.37
CA PRO A 501 20.43 4.37 12.38
C PRO A 501 20.18 3.80 13.78
N VAL A 502 18.93 3.53 14.15
CA VAL A 502 18.58 2.94 15.46
C VAL A 502 19.03 1.48 15.54
N VAL A 503 18.97 0.74 14.42
CA VAL A 503 19.23 -0.70 14.39
C VAL A 503 20.68 -1.03 14.00
N MET A 504 21.21 -0.33 13.00
CA MET A 504 22.52 -0.58 12.41
C MET A 504 23.59 0.45 12.82
N GLY A 505 23.18 1.52 13.50
CA GLY A 505 24.07 2.58 13.95
C GLY A 505 24.36 3.66 12.91
N GLU A 506 25.02 4.72 13.36
CA GLU A 506 25.35 5.90 12.56
C GLU A 506 26.34 5.56 11.43
N GLN A 507 27.37 4.76 11.71
CA GLN A 507 28.41 4.41 10.72
C GLN A 507 27.84 3.68 9.50
N GLU A 508 27.02 2.65 9.70
CA GLU A 508 26.39 1.92 8.58
C GLU A 508 25.40 2.82 7.84
N THR A 509 24.62 3.63 8.57
CA THR A 509 23.66 4.55 7.94
C THR A 509 24.34 5.56 7.03
N THR A 510 25.46 6.14 7.47
CA THR A 510 26.21 7.10 6.65
C THR A 510 26.88 6.45 5.44
N TYR A 511 27.33 5.20 5.55
CA TYR A 511 27.81 4.42 4.41
C TYR A 511 26.70 4.15 3.38
N GLN A 512 25.52 3.74 3.84
CA GLN A 512 24.35 3.53 2.99
C GLN A 512 23.90 4.83 2.31
N ILE A 513 23.94 5.97 3.02
CA ILE A 513 23.69 7.29 2.43
C ILE A 513 24.66 7.55 1.26
N LEU A 514 25.96 7.28 1.43
CA LEU A 514 26.94 7.46 0.36
C LEU A 514 26.67 6.54 -0.83
N LEU A 515 26.43 5.25 -0.59
CA LEU A 515 26.15 4.27 -1.64
C LEU A 515 24.90 4.63 -2.45
N TYR A 516 23.80 4.97 -1.79
CA TYR A 516 22.57 5.39 -2.47
C TYR A 516 22.73 6.77 -3.15
N SER A 517 23.60 7.65 -2.64
CA SER A 517 23.92 8.90 -3.34
C SER A 517 24.64 8.62 -4.66
N ILE A 518 25.59 7.69 -4.69
CA ILE A 518 26.26 7.28 -5.93
C ILE A 518 25.24 6.69 -6.92
N LEU A 519 24.37 5.79 -6.46
CA LEU A 519 23.30 5.23 -7.31
C LEU A 519 22.36 6.32 -7.85
N LEU A 520 21.93 7.25 -7.01
CA LEU A 520 21.13 8.39 -7.43
C LEU A 520 21.83 9.18 -8.55
N ILE A 521 23.10 9.56 -8.37
CA ILE A 521 23.81 10.35 -9.37
C ILE A 521 23.95 9.56 -10.67
N THR A 522 24.31 8.27 -10.61
CA THR A 522 24.35 7.40 -11.78
C THR A 522 23.02 7.41 -12.52
N VAL A 523 21.91 7.21 -11.80
CA VAL A 523 20.57 7.27 -12.40
C VAL A 523 20.39 8.62 -13.07
N THR A 524 20.60 9.75 -12.38
CA THR A 524 20.36 11.10 -12.93
C THR A 524 21.18 11.45 -14.16
N LEU A 525 22.31 10.79 -14.43
CA LEU A 525 23.13 11.06 -15.61
C LEU A 525 22.72 10.23 -16.85
N LEU A 526 22.00 9.11 -16.67
CA LEU A 526 21.55 8.24 -17.77
C LEU A 526 20.64 8.88 -18.85
N PRO A 527 19.81 9.91 -18.61
CA PRO A 527 18.94 10.47 -19.64
C PRO A 527 19.72 11.03 -20.81
N PHE A 528 20.92 11.55 -20.53
CA PHE A 528 21.83 12.04 -21.54
C PHE A 528 22.31 10.91 -22.47
N THR A 529 22.56 9.70 -21.95
CA THR A 529 23.13 8.60 -22.76
C THR A 529 22.17 8.03 -23.79
N PHE A 530 20.85 8.18 -23.57
CA PHE A 530 19.81 7.73 -24.50
C PHE A 530 19.13 8.90 -25.23
N GLY A 531 19.72 10.10 -25.17
CA GLY A 531 19.25 11.27 -25.92
C GLY A 531 17.97 11.92 -25.39
N MET A 532 17.55 11.62 -24.15
CA MET A 532 16.34 12.20 -23.55
C MET A 532 16.55 13.65 -23.08
N LEU A 533 17.77 14.01 -22.66
CA LEU A 533 18.14 15.33 -22.17
C LEU A 533 19.49 15.77 -22.74
N GLY A 534 19.67 17.06 -22.93
CA GLY A 534 20.83 17.68 -23.58
C GLY A 534 22.04 17.91 -22.67
N TRP A 535 23.05 18.56 -23.25
CA TRP A 535 24.31 18.89 -22.58
C TRP A 535 24.13 19.86 -21.41
N THR A 536 23.16 20.78 -21.51
CA THR A 536 22.86 21.75 -20.45
C THR A 536 22.41 21.02 -19.19
N TYR A 537 21.48 20.07 -19.32
CA TYR A 537 21.10 19.18 -18.22
C TYR A 537 22.30 18.40 -17.65
N LEU A 538 23.10 17.77 -18.50
CA LEU A 538 24.23 16.94 -18.06
C LEU A 538 25.22 17.74 -17.17
N ILE A 539 25.62 18.93 -17.61
CA ILE A 539 26.59 19.76 -16.88
C ILE A 539 26.03 20.15 -15.51
N ILE A 540 24.78 20.62 -15.46
CA ILE A 540 24.17 21.06 -14.21
C ILE A 540 23.92 19.88 -13.26
N ALA A 541 23.42 18.75 -13.78
CA ALA A 541 23.22 17.53 -13.02
C ALA A 541 24.54 17.00 -12.43
N ALA A 542 25.64 17.04 -13.19
CA ALA A 542 26.96 16.64 -12.73
C ALA A 542 27.48 17.54 -11.60
N VAL A 543 27.33 18.87 -11.72
CA VAL A 543 27.75 19.82 -10.66
C VAL A 543 26.92 19.62 -9.39
N LEU A 544 25.60 19.53 -9.53
CA LEU A 544 24.68 19.28 -8.41
C LEU A 544 25.00 17.95 -7.73
N GLY A 545 25.28 16.91 -8.51
CA GLY A 545 25.58 15.57 -8.04
C GLY A 545 26.94 15.45 -7.35
N ALA A 546 27.97 16.10 -7.89
CA ALA A 546 29.31 16.16 -7.29
C ALA A 546 29.25 16.76 -5.87
N ARG A 547 28.49 17.86 -5.70
CA ARG A 547 28.27 18.46 -4.38
C ARG A 547 27.47 17.56 -3.44
N PHE A 548 26.50 16.80 -3.96
CA PHE A 548 25.74 15.82 -3.17
C PHE A 548 26.67 14.72 -2.63
N ILE A 549 27.48 14.11 -3.51
CA ILE A 549 28.45 13.07 -3.15
C ILE A 549 29.48 13.61 -2.17
N GLN A 550 29.99 14.83 -2.37
CA GLN A 550 30.94 15.46 -1.46
C GLN A 550 30.37 15.54 -0.02
N LEU A 551 29.10 15.94 0.14
CA LEU A 551 28.45 16.01 1.45
C LEU A 551 28.21 14.62 2.05
N ALA A 552 27.79 13.64 1.24
CA ALA A 552 27.60 12.26 1.68
C ALA A 552 28.93 11.61 2.11
N TRP A 553 30.01 11.87 1.37
CA TRP A 553 31.35 11.40 1.69
C TRP A 553 31.91 12.03 2.97
N GLN A 554 31.74 13.35 3.14
CA GLN A 554 32.10 14.03 4.39
C GLN A 554 31.37 13.43 5.59
N LEU A 555 30.06 13.17 5.43
CA LEU A 555 29.23 12.59 6.48
C LEU A 555 29.66 11.16 6.84
N TRP A 556 30.03 10.34 5.86
CA TRP A 556 30.55 8.98 6.08
C TRP A 556 31.94 8.98 6.72
N ARG A 557 32.83 9.89 6.28
CA ARG A 557 34.21 9.93 6.77
C ARG A 557 34.28 10.34 8.23
N ASN A 558 33.55 11.39 8.60
CA ASN A 558 33.46 11.91 9.96
C ASN A 558 32.02 12.34 10.21
N TYR A 559 31.25 11.48 10.89
CA TYR A 559 29.86 11.79 11.20
C TYR A 559 29.76 13.07 12.06
N ASP A 560 29.00 14.03 11.54
CA ASP A 560 28.64 15.26 12.22
C ASP A 560 27.18 15.60 11.90
N LYS A 561 26.40 15.86 12.96
CA LYS A 561 25.00 16.25 12.88
C LYS A 561 24.80 17.53 12.07
N ALA A 562 25.77 18.46 12.05
CA ALA A 562 25.71 19.66 11.22
C ALA A 562 25.86 19.32 9.73
N VAL A 563 26.73 18.38 9.38
CA VAL A 563 26.86 17.86 8.00
C VAL A 563 25.60 17.11 7.59
N SER A 564 25.02 16.28 8.47
CA SER A 564 23.75 15.58 8.20
C SER A 564 22.62 16.57 7.90
N ARG A 565 22.55 17.68 8.66
CA ARG A 565 21.59 18.76 8.40
C ARG A 565 21.85 19.46 7.06
N LYS A 566 23.12 19.74 6.72
CA LYS A 566 23.49 20.34 5.43
C LYS A 566 23.08 19.43 4.28
N LEU A 567 23.36 18.12 4.36
CA LEU A 567 22.97 17.13 3.36
C LEU A 567 21.45 17.05 3.22
N TYR A 568 20.70 16.95 4.33
CA TYR A 568 19.23 16.92 4.31
C TYR A 568 18.59 18.14 3.65
N LYS A 569 19.13 19.34 3.88
CA LYS A 569 18.66 20.58 3.24
C LYS A 569 19.07 20.63 1.77
N TYR A 570 20.34 20.33 1.48
CA TYR A 570 20.86 20.31 0.13
C TYR A 570 20.12 19.31 -0.75
N SER A 571 19.75 18.13 -0.23
CA SER A 571 19.07 17.12 -1.02
C SER A 571 17.67 17.58 -1.49
N GLN A 572 16.96 18.42 -0.73
CA GLN A 572 15.68 19.01 -1.17
C GLN A 572 15.91 20.00 -2.31
N SER A 573 16.87 20.91 -2.16
CA SER A 573 17.24 21.86 -3.20
C SER A 573 17.79 21.15 -4.45
N TYR A 574 18.59 20.10 -4.27
CA TYR A 574 19.11 19.25 -5.35
C TYR A 574 17.97 18.71 -6.21
N LEU A 575 16.96 18.07 -5.59
CA LEU A 575 15.85 17.48 -6.33
C LEU A 575 15.03 18.56 -7.06
N ALA A 576 14.74 19.67 -6.38
CA ALA A 576 14.00 20.78 -6.97
C ALA A 576 14.73 21.36 -8.20
N LEU A 577 16.02 21.67 -8.05
CA LEU A 577 16.83 22.24 -9.12
C LEU A 577 17.00 21.26 -10.28
N LEU A 578 17.22 19.97 -9.99
CA LEU A 578 17.36 18.94 -11.01
C LEU A 578 16.11 18.86 -11.90
N PHE A 579 14.93 18.79 -11.30
CA PHE A 579 13.66 18.73 -12.04
C PHE A 579 13.35 20.03 -12.80
N ILE A 580 13.69 21.20 -12.23
CA ILE A 580 13.56 22.49 -12.94
C ILE A 580 14.45 22.50 -14.18
N VAL A 581 15.70 22.04 -14.06
CA VAL A 581 16.64 22.00 -15.19
C VAL A 581 16.15 21.03 -16.27
N MET A 582 15.61 19.86 -15.91
CA MET A 582 14.99 18.96 -16.89
C MET A 582 13.86 19.62 -17.67
N ALA A 583 12.97 20.34 -16.96
CA ALA A 583 11.86 21.04 -17.59
C ALA A 583 12.33 22.18 -18.51
N ILE A 584 13.38 22.92 -18.12
CA ILE A 584 13.97 23.98 -18.95
C ILE A 584 14.68 23.39 -20.18
N ASP A 585 15.48 22.33 -19.99
CA ASP A 585 16.22 21.69 -21.07
C ASP A 585 15.27 21.18 -22.15
N ARG A 586 14.19 20.48 -21.76
CA ARG A 586 13.15 19.99 -22.70
C ARG A 586 12.30 21.09 -23.33
N ALA A 587 12.22 22.27 -22.71
CA ALA A 587 11.53 23.42 -23.29
C ALA A 587 12.39 24.17 -24.32
N LEU A 588 13.72 24.02 -24.26
CA LEU A 588 14.67 24.69 -25.14
C LEU A 588 15.16 23.80 -26.29
N PHE A 589 15.16 22.48 -26.11
CA PHE A 589 15.64 21.46 -27.05
C PHE A 589 14.62 20.31 -27.12
#